data_AF-A0A846BXU6-F1
#
_entry.id   AF-A0A846BXU6-F1
#
_cell.length_a   1.000
_cell.length_b   1.000
_cell.length_c   1.000
_cell.angle_alpha   90.00
_cell.angle_beta   90.00
_cell.angle_gamma   90.00
#
_symmetry.space_group_name_H-M   'P 1'
#
loop_
_entity.id
_entity.type
_entity.pdbx_description
1 polymer ?
#
loop_
_entity_poly.entity_id
_entity_poly.type
_entity_poly.pdbx_seq_one_letter_code
_entity_poly.pdbx_strand_id
1 'polypeptide(L)'
;ASWTDDLSWVKGYENVLEPMNQLSALFHKKYDPLVQQDPSVTKRPDYQAALLYTMLVETSCFRYWGQGTWTDYARELYRRGEEVIKG
;
A
#
# COMPACT_ATOMS: atom_id res chain seq x y z
N ALA A 1 -10.34 3.64 32.78
CA ALA A 1 -10.85 3.56 31.40
C ALA A 1 -9.65 3.67 30.47
N SER A 2 -9.42 2.67 29.61
CA SER A 2 -8.34 2.71 28.61
C SER A 2 -8.75 3.67 27.50
N TRP A 3 -7.88 4.57 27.06
CA TRP A 3 -8.21 5.53 25.99
C TRP A 3 -8.37 4.85 24.61
N THR A 4 -8.19 3.54 24.52
CA THR A 4 -8.13 2.75 23.29
C THR A 4 -9.41 1.99 22.95
N ASP A 5 -10.38 1.93 23.86
CA ASP A 5 -11.46 0.94 23.75
C ASP A 5 -12.53 1.28 22.68
N ASP A 6 -12.54 2.51 22.15
CA ASP A 6 -13.49 2.97 21.12
C ASP A 6 -12.83 3.36 19.77
N LEU A 7 -11.50 3.26 19.65
CA LEU A 7 -10.81 3.52 18.38
C LEU A 7 -10.93 2.30 17.48
N SER A 8 -12.01 2.26 16.69
CA SER A 8 -12.04 1.39 15.53
C SER A 8 -10.92 1.79 14.57
N TRP A 9 -9.87 0.97 14.51
CA TRP A 9 -8.73 1.12 13.59
C TRP A 9 -9.10 0.98 12.11
N VAL A 10 -10.37 0.72 11.83
CA VAL A 10 -10.93 0.44 10.50
C VAL A 10 -11.96 1.52 10.14
N LYS A 11 -12.92 1.78 11.02
CA LYS A 11 -14.02 2.73 10.76
C LYS A 11 -13.48 4.15 10.61
N GLY A 12 -13.71 4.74 9.45
CA GLY A 12 -13.23 6.09 9.13
C GLY A 12 -11.84 6.14 8.51
N TYR A 13 -11.20 5.00 8.20
CA TYR A 13 -9.93 4.93 7.46
C TYR A 13 -10.07 4.14 6.15
N GLU A 14 -11.28 4.01 5.62
CA GLU A 14 -11.56 3.35 4.35
C GLU A 14 -10.75 4.01 3.21
N ASN A 15 -10.55 5.34 3.29
CA ASN A 15 -9.71 6.13 2.39
C ASN A 15 -8.21 5.78 2.40
N VAL A 16 -7.77 4.91 3.31
CA VAL A 16 -6.39 4.39 3.42
C VAL A 16 -6.37 2.89 3.19
N LEU A 17 -7.27 2.16 3.86
CA LEU A 17 -7.31 0.70 3.87
C LEU A 17 -7.74 0.11 2.52
N GLU A 18 -8.72 0.72 1.85
CA GLU A 18 -9.14 0.25 0.54
C GLU A 18 -8.05 0.46 -0.52
N PRO A 19 -7.44 1.66 -0.67
CA PRO A 19 -6.32 1.86 -1.58
C PRO A 19 -5.13 0.93 -1.29
N MET A 20 -4.83 0.68 -0.01
CA MET A 20 -3.79 -0.28 0.40
C MET A 20 -4.05 -1.68 -0.18
N ASN A 21 -5.25 -2.22 0.01
CA ASN A 21 -5.62 -3.53 -0.52
C ASN A 21 -5.63 -3.55 -2.05
N GLN A 22 -6.12 -2.49 -2.68
CA GLN A 22 -6.13 -2.37 -4.14
C GLN A 22 -4.70 -2.38 -4.72
N LEU A 23 -3.76 -1.65 -4.11
CA LEU A 23 -2.38 -1.62 -4.57
C LEU A 23 -1.71 -2.98 -4.45
N SER A 24 -1.89 -3.66 -3.31
CA SER A 24 -1.40 -5.02 -3.07
C SER A 24 -1.95 -5.99 -4.13
N ALA A 25 -3.26 -5.94 -4.40
CA ALA A 25 -3.89 -6.76 -5.43
C ALA A 25 -3.35 -6.46 -6.84
N LEU A 26 -3.13 -5.19 -7.19
CA LEU A 26 -2.53 -4.79 -8.47
C LEU A 26 -1.10 -5.29 -8.62
N PHE A 27 -0.29 -5.19 -7.56
CA PHE A 27 1.09 -5.67 -7.54
C PHE A 27 1.15 -7.17 -7.83
N HIS A 28 0.42 -7.98 -7.06
CA HIS A 28 0.39 -9.43 -7.22
C HIS A 28 -0.17 -9.84 -8.58
N LYS A 29 -1.25 -9.19 -9.04
CA LYS A 29 -1.82 -9.44 -10.36
C LYS A 29 -0.82 -9.21 -11.50
N LYS A 30 0.04 -8.20 -11.40
CA LYS A 30 1.07 -7.91 -12.42
C LYS A 30 2.26 -8.87 -12.29
N TYR A 31 2.83 -8.98 -11.10
CA TYR A 31 4.16 -9.53 -10.93
C TYR A 31 4.22 -11.01 -10.58
N ASP A 32 3.20 -11.59 -9.91
CA ASP A 32 3.21 -13.03 -9.59
C ASP A 32 3.38 -13.91 -10.83
N PRO A 33 2.61 -13.75 -11.93
CA PRO A 33 2.80 -14.57 -13.12
C PRO A 33 4.16 -14.31 -13.80
N LEU A 34 4.67 -13.08 -13.75
CA LEU A 34 5.98 -12.73 -14.32
C LEU A 34 7.13 -13.38 -13.55
N VAL A 35 7.07 -13.36 -12.21
CA VAL A 35 8.07 -13.98 -11.34
C VAL A 35 8.01 -15.51 -11.44
N GLN A 36 6.82 -16.09 -11.58
CA GLN A 36 6.66 -17.54 -11.83
C GLN A 36 7.31 -17.97 -13.15
N GLN A 37 7.24 -17.14 -14.19
CA GLN A 37 7.87 -17.41 -15.48
C GLN A 37 9.37 -17.15 -15.45
N ASP A 38 9.81 -16.06 -14.80
CA ASP A 38 11.22 -15.69 -14.68
C ASP A 38 11.51 -15.02 -13.31
N PRO A 39 12.20 -15.71 -12.39
CA PRO A 39 12.58 -15.15 -11.09
C PRO A 39 13.48 -13.90 -11.19
N SER A 40 14.16 -13.68 -12.31
CA SER A 40 15.01 -12.51 -12.53
C SER A 40 14.21 -11.19 -12.55
N VAL A 41 12.88 -11.26 -12.76
CA VAL A 41 11.95 -10.14 -12.68
C VAL A 41 12.07 -9.37 -11.37
N THR A 42 12.36 -10.07 -10.27
CA THR A 42 12.55 -9.45 -8.94
C THR A 42 13.73 -8.47 -8.86
N LYS A 43 14.67 -8.53 -9.81
CA LYS A 43 15.84 -7.64 -9.91
C LYS A 43 15.56 -6.43 -10.78
N ARG A 44 14.42 -6.37 -11.47
CA ARG A 44 14.10 -5.24 -12.35
C ARG A 44 13.80 -4.00 -11.53
N PRO A 45 14.21 -2.80 -11.99
CA PRO A 45 13.94 -1.55 -11.28
C PRO A 45 12.44 -1.29 -11.05
N ASP A 46 11.58 -1.65 -12.00
CA ASP A 46 10.13 -1.45 -11.89
C ASP A 46 9.50 -2.36 -10.83
N TYR A 47 9.92 -3.64 -10.75
CA TYR A 47 9.48 -4.55 -9.70
C TYR A 47 9.85 -4.03 -8.32
N GLN A 48 11.11 -3.60 -8.14
CA GLN A 48 11.60 -3.11 -6.85
C GLN A 48 10.92 -1.82 -6.42
N ALA A 49 10.69 -0.89 -7.36
CA ALA A 49 9.93 0.33 -7.10
C ALA A 49 8.48 0.01 -6.71
N ALA A 50 7.81 -0.88 -7.44
CA ALA A 50 6.44 -1.29 -7.13
C ALA A 50 6.35 -1.95 -5.75
N LEU A 51 7.26 -2.88 -5.44
CA LEU A 51 7.32 -3.56 -4.15
C LEU A 51 7.56 -2.57 -3.00
N LEU A 52 8.44 -1.59 -3.19
CA LEU A 52 8.69 -0.54 -2.21
C LEU A 52 7.40 0.24 -1.89
N TYR A 53 6.66 0.70 -2.90
CA TYR A 53 5.41 1.42 -2.66
C TYR A 53 4.34 0.55 -1.99
N THR A 54 4.20 -0.72 -2.39
CA THR A 54 3.29 -1.66 -1.73
C THR A 54 3.61 -1.79 -0.24
N MET A 55 4.88 -2.05 0.12
CA MET A 55 5.30 -2.18 1.52
C MET A 55 5.13 -0.89 2.32
N LEU A 56 5.40 0.26 1.71
CA LEU A 56 5.23 1.56 2.38
C LEU A 56 3.76 1.84 2.71
N VAL A 57 2.85 1.61 1.74
CA VAL A 57 1.41 1.82 1.93
C VAL A 57 0.84 0.86 2.98
N GLU A 58 1.30 -0.39 3.03
CA GLU A 58 0.82 -1.40 3.99
C GLU A 58 1.20 -1.15 5.46
N THR A 59 2.01 -0.12 5.74
CA THR A 59 2.35 0.22 7.13
C THR A 59 1.12 0.70 7.92
N SER A 60 0.99 0.26 9.17
CA SER A 60 -0.10 0.68 10.05
C SER A 60 0.02 2.14 10.53
N CYS A 61 1.19 2.76 10.35
CA CYS A 61 1.55 4.08 10.86
C CYS A 61 0.59 5.20 10.45
N PHE A 62 -0.03 5.10 9.27
CA PHE A 62 -0.92 6.14 8.76
C PHE A 62 -2.23 6.31 9.53
N ARG A 63 -2.58 5.34 10.38
CA ARG A 63 -3.84 5.33 11.13
C ARG A 63 -3.68 5.65 12.62
N TYR A 64 -2.44 5.77 13.11
CA TYR A 64 -2.18 6.04 14.54
C TYR A 64 -2.47 7.49 14.96
N TRP A 65 -2.48 8.42 14.01
CA TRP A 65 -2.48 9.87 14.30
C TRP A 65 -3.77 10.59 13.90
N GLY A 66 -4.84 9.87 13.58
CA GLY A 66 -6.05 10.50 13.02
C GLY A 66 -5.96 10.70 11.51
N GLN A 67 -7.01 11.32 10.96
CA GLN A 67 -7.02 11.82 9.59
C GLN A 67 -6.10 13.05 9.44
N GLY A 68 -5.63 13.32 8.22
CA GLY A 68 -4.80 14.48 7.87
C GLY A 68 -3.47 14.07 7.25
N THR A 69 -2.38 14.74 7.64
CA THR A 69 -1.06 14.60 6.99
C THR A 69 -0.62 13.16 6.77
N TRP A 70 -0.83 12.27 7.75
CA TRP A 70 -0.44 10.86 7.62
C TRP A 70 -1.31 10.09 6.62
N THR A 71 -2.62 10.31 6.61
CA THR A 71 -3.51 9.73 5.59
C THR A 71 -3.26 10.32 4.20
N ASP A 72 -2.79 11.56 4.11
CA ASP A 72 -2.41 12.21 2.86
C ASP A 72 -1.15 11.55 2.27
N TYR A 73 -0.16 11.26 3.12
CA TYR A 73 1.01 10.49 2.71
C TYR A 73 0.65 9.08 2.24
N ALA A 74 -0.27 8.39 2.92
CA ALA A 74 -0.75 7.09 2.46
C ALA A 74 -1.35 7.16 1.06
N ARG A 75 -2.18 8.18 0.80
CA ARG A 75 -2.81 8.41 -0.52
C ARG A 75 -1.80 8.75 -1.60
N GLU A 76 -0.78 9.55 -1.30
CA GLU A 76 0.28 9.88 -2.25
C GLU A 76 1.17 8.67 -2.55
N LEU A 77 1.52 7.86 -1.55
CA LEU A 77 2.26 6.62 -1.74
C LEU A 77 1.46 5.61 -2.57
N TYR A 78 0.14 5.51 -2.33
CA TYR A 78 -0.75 4.73 -3.18
C TYR A 78 -0.71 5.22 -4.64
N ARG A 79 -0.91 6.53 -4.87
CA ARG A 79 -0.94 7.11 -6.21
C ARG A 79 0.35 6.81 -6.98
N ARG A 80 1.51 6.99 -6.35
CA ARG A 80 2.82 6.70 -6.97
C ARG A 80 3.01 5.21 -7.22
N GLY A 81 2.62 4.35 -6.27
CA GLY A 81 2.68 2.91 -6.44
C GLY A 81 1.83 2.45 -7.62
N GLU A 82 0.62 3.00 -7.74
CA GLU A 82 -0.29 2.70 -8.83
C GLU A 82 0.30 3.11 -10.19
N GLU A 83 0.91 4.28 -10.29
CA GLU A 83 1.60 4.74 -11.50
C GLU A 83 2.74 3.80 -11.90
N VAL A 84 3.55 3.33 -10.94
CA VAL A 84 4.64 2.38 -11.21
C VAL A 84 4.10 1.01 -11.66
N ILE A 85 2.99 0.55 -11.07
CA ILE A 85 2.40 -0.75 -11.43
C ILE A 85 1.66 -0.67 -12.77
N LYS A 86 1.01 0.45 -13.11
CA LYS A 86 0.25 0.58 -14.36
C LYS A 86 1.10 1.04 -15.55
N GLY A 87 2.20 1.75 -15.31
CA GLY A 87 3.23 2.06 -16.30
C GLY A 87 3.98 0.82 -16.77
#